data_AF-A0AAQ0B078-F1
#
_entry.id   AF-A0AAQ0B078-F1
#
_cell.length_a   1.000
_cell.length_b   1.000
_cell.length_c   1.000
_cell.angle_alpha   90.00
_cell.angle_beta   90.00
_cell.angle_gamma   90.00
#
_symmetry.space_group_name_H-M   'P 1'
#
loop_
_entity.id
_entity.type
_entity.pdbx_description
1 polymer ?
#
loop_
_entity_poly.entity_id
_entity_poly.type
_entity_poly.pdbx_seq_one_letter_code
_entity_poly.pdbx_strand_id
1 'polypeptide(L)'
;MDFLDKTGRAIQPGDTLKLYHFTGPRRKKFYMYKYVLDFIELGKDKRIGLRILHLSYPLNPDSSYFNVICDDKIHDDFEIVQGNSDGYPIEERKLIKKNKK
;
A
#
# COMPACT_ATOMS: atom_id res chain seq x y z
N MET A 1 -12.45 -1.33 -8.36
CA MET A 1 -12.18 -1.56 -6.92
C MET A 1 -10.73 -1.22 -6.71
N ASP A 2 -10.47 -0.41 -5.70
CA ASP A 2 -9.15 0.11 -5.34
C ASP A 2 -8.76 -0.41 -3.95
N PHE A 3 -7.46 -0.42 -3.67
CA PHE A 3 -6.95 -0.62 -2.33
C PHE A 3 -6.61 0.75 -1.74
N LEU A 4 -7.28 1.16 -0.66
CA LEU A 4 -7.20 2.54 -0.18
C LEU A 4 -6.29 2.68 1.04
N ASP A 5 -5.47 3.72 1.06
CA ASP A 5 -4.65 4.10 2.20
C ASP A 5 -5.50 4.67 3.35
N LYS A 6 -4.89 4.96 4.50
CA LYS A 6 -5.55 5.53 5.69
C LYS A 6 -6.26 6.86 5.44
N THR A 7 -5.92 7.57 4.36
CA THR A 7 -6.55 8.84 3.97
C THR A 7 -7.71 8.64 3.00
N GLY A 8 -7.90 7.42 2.48
CA GLY A 8 -8.91 7.07 1.49
C GLY A 8 -8.44 7.29 0.05
N ARG A 9 -7.13 7.40 -0.20
CA ARG A 9 -6.55 7.49 -1.54
C ARG A 9 -6.26 6.11 -2.09
N ALA A 10 -6.52 5.93 -3.38
CA ALA A 10 -6.11 4.71 -4.08
C ALA A 10 -4.59 4.57 -4.07
N ILE A 11 -4.14 3.41 -3.58
CA ILE A 11 -2.76 2.94 -3.70
C ILE A 11 -2.58 2.36 -5.09
N GLN A 12 -1.51 2.76 -5.76
CA GLN A 12 -1.22 2.44 -7.15
C GLN A 12 0.21 1.89 -7.31
N PRO A 13 0.49 1.09 -8.37
CA PRO A 13 1.85 0.74 -8.74
C PRO A 13 2.76 1.96 -8.85
N GLY A 14 3.96 1.86 -8.27
CA GLY A 14 4.91 2.97 -8.15
C GLY A 14 4.87 3.69 -6.81
N ASP A 15 3.83 3.50 -6.00
CA ASP A 15 3.76 4.12 -4.68
C ASP A 15 4.77 3.51 -3.70
N THR A 16 5.32 4.37 -2.85
CA THR A 16 6.02 3.95 -1.63
C THR A 16 5.09 4.09 -0.44
N LEU A 17 4.94 2.99 0.29
CA LEU A 17 4.04 2.88 1.43
C LEU A 17 4.83 2.79 2.72
N LYS A 18 4.30 3.41 3.78
CA LYS A 18 4.73 3.27 5.16
C LYS A 18 3.67 2.50 5.93
N LEU A 19 4.06 1.39 6.52
CA LEU A 19 3.19 0.49 7.27
C LEU A 19 3.63 0.43 8.73
N TYR A 20 2.68 0.45 9.66
CA TYR A 20 2.99 0.11 11.06
C TYR A 20 3.41 -1.36 11.15
N HIS A 21 4.52 -1.63 11.85
CA HIS A 21 5.02 -3.00 12.03
C HIS A 21 4.87 -3.47 13.47
N PHE A 22 5.45 -2.75 14.42
CA PHE A 22 5.31 -3.04 15.84
C PHE A 22 5.65 -1.81 16.70
N THR A 23 5.34 -1.91 17.99
CA THR A 23 5.75 -0.94 19.00
C THR A 23 6.85 -1.57 19.84
N GLY A 24 8.05 -0.98 19.80
CA GLY A 24 9.20 -1.46 20.56
C GLY A 24 9.28 -0.85 21.97
N PRO A 25 10.45 -1.01 22.63
CA PRO A 25 10.70 -0.45 23.94
C PRO A 25 10.42 1.06 23.99
N ARG A 26 9.97 1.54 25.16
CA ARG A 26 9.60 2.96 25.39
C ARG A 26 8.49 3.47 24.46
N ARG A 27 7.59 2.59 24.01
CA ARG A 27 6.45 2.91 23.14
C ARG A 27 6.86 3.50 21.79
N LYS A 28 8.09 3.26 21.34
CA LYS A 28 8.56 3.72 20.02
C LYS A 28 7.89 2.88 18.93
N LYS A 29 7.16 3.53 18.02
CA LYS A 29 6.56 2.86 16.86
C LYS A 29 7.63 2.63 15.78
N PHE A 30 7.69 1.40 15.28
CA PHE A 30 8.54 1.00 14.17
C PHE A 30 7.67 0.76 12.94
N TYR A 31 8.13 1.30 11.82
CA TYR A 31 7.43 1.25 10.56
C TYR A 31 8.28 0.50 9.54
N MET A 32 7.61 -0.17 8.60
CA MET A 32 8.23 -0.75 7.42
C MET A 32 7.86 0.06 6.20
N TYR A 33 8.81 0.19 5.28
CA TYR A 33 8.56 0.78 3.98
C TYR A 33 8.39 -0.32 2.93
N LYS A 34 7.46 -0.11 2.01
CA LYS A 34 7.11 -1.05 0.93
C LYS A 34 6.98 -0.31 -0.39
N TYR A 35 7.20 -1.02 -1.49
CA TYR A 35 7.02 -0.49 -2.84
C TYR A 35 5.95 -1.29 -3.57
N VAL A 36 5.01 -0.62 -4.21
CA VAL A 36 3.95 -1.27 -4.99
C VAL A 36 4.46 -1.55 -6.39
N LEU A 37 4.53 -2.83 -6.77
CA LEU A 37 5.14 -3.26 -8.03
C LEU A 37 4.15 -3.16 -9.20
N ASP A 38 3.05 -3.89 -9.10
CA ASP A 38 2.09 -4.06 -10.19
C ASP A 38 0.70 -4.46 -9.67
N PHE A 39 -0.27 -4.35 -10.58
CA PHE A 39 -1.57 -5.02 -10.43
C PHE A 39 -1.44 -6.48 -10.82
N ILE A 40 -2.16 -7.34 -10.11
CA ILE A 40 -2.17 -8.79 -10.35
C ILE A 40 -3.59 -9.35 -10.27
N GLU A 41 -3.82 -10.47 -10.94
CA GLU A 41 -5.02 -11.29 -10.72
C GLU A 41 -4.75 -12.30 -9.58
N LEU A 42 -5.68 -12.38 -8.63
CA LEU A 42 -5.61 -13.24 -7.46
C LEU A 42 -6.75 -14.26 -7.43
N GLY A 43 -6.39 -15.50 -7.13
CA GLY A 43 -7.33 -16.62 -6.95
C GLY A 43 -7.98 -17.10 -8.24
N LYS A 44 -8.91 -18.06 -8.11
CA LYS A 44 -9.67 -18.62 -9.24
C LYS A 44 -10.65 -17.61 -9.85
N ASP A 45 -11.16 -16.70 -9.02
CA ASP A 45 -12.10 -15.64 -9.40
C ASP A 45 -11.43 -14.47 -10.14
N LYS A 46 -10.10 -14.49 -10.35
CA LYS A 46 -9.33 -13.43 -11.02
C LYS A 46 -9.57 -12.03 -10.44
N ARG A 47 -9.60 -11.92 -9.11
CA ARG A 47 -9.79 -10.61 -8.45
C ARG A 47 -8.56 -9.74 -8.64
N ILE A 48 -8.77 -8.46 -8.88
CA ILE A 48 -7.66 -7.50 -8.98
C ILE A 48 -7.06 -7.29 -7.59
N GLY A 49 -5.74 -7.38 -7.53
CA GLY A 49 -4.95 -7.09 -6.35
C GLY A 49 -3.68 -6.31 -6.68
N LEU A 50 -2.92 -5.99 -5.64
CA LEU A 50 -1.61 -5.34 -5.74
C LEU A 50 -0.53 -6.29 -5.22
N ARG A 51 0.60 -6.32 -5.92
CA ARG A 51 1.83 -6.95 -5.42
C ARG A 51 2.70 -5.90 -4.75
N ILE A 52 3.02 -6.13 -3.48
CA ILE A 52 3.72 -5.17 -2.64
C ILE A 52 5.05 -5.78 -2.17
N LEU A 53 6.15 -5.13 -2.55
CA LEU A 53 7.52 -5.54 -2.23
C LEU A 53 7.97 -4.96 -0.89
N HIS A 54 8.72 -5.76 -0.13
CA HIS A 54 9.49 -5.24 1.01
C HIS A 54 10.65 -4.36 0.50
N LEU A 55 10.68 -3.07 0.89
CA LEU A 55 11.67 -2.07 0.42
C LEU A 55 13.05 -2.25 1.11
N SER A 56 13.49 -3.50 1.21
CA SER A 56 14.84 -3.93 1.59
C SER A 56 15.69 -4.30 0.37
N TYR A 57 15.13 -4.16 -0.83
CA TYR A 57 15.82 -4.35 -2.12
C TYR A 57 16.81 -3.20 -2.36
N PRO A 58 18.05 -3.43 -2.85
CA PRO A 58 18.59 -4.62 -3.50
C PRO A 58 19.33 -5.59 -2.56
N LEU A 59 19.27 -5.40 -1.24
CA LEU A 59 20.13 -6.13 -0.29
C LEU A 59 19.68 -7.56 0.01
N ASN A 60 18.52 -7.99 -0.47
CA ASN A 60 18.03 -9.34 -0.24
C ASN A 60 17.33 -9.91 -1.48
N PRO A 61 17.93 -10.85 -2.22
CA PRO A 61 17.30 -11.50 -3.38
C PRO A 61 16.06 -12.32 -2.97
N ASP A 62 15.92 -12.66 -1.69
CA ASP A 62 14.72 -13.26 -1.11
C ASP A 62 13.71 -12.22 -0.61
N SER A 63 13.82 -10.94 -1.01
CA SER A 63 12.87 -9.91 -0.57
C SER A 63 11.46 -10.34 -0.97
N SER A 64 10.70 -10.78 0.03
CA SER A 64 9.37 -11.31 -0.18
C SER A 64 8.44 -10.18 -0.61
N TYR A 65 7.58 -10.49 -1.57
CA TYR A 65 6.40 -9.71 -1.85
C TYR A 65 5.21 -10.34 -1.14
N PHE A 66 4.21 -9.52 -0.85
CA PHE A 66 2.89 -10.00 -0.46
C PHE A 66 1.83 -9.38 -1.37
N ASN A 67 0.67 -10.01 -1.41
CA ASN A 67 -0.42 -9.62 -2.27
C ASN A 67 -1.60 -9.13 -1.43
N VAL A 68 -2.25 -8.05 -1.86
CA VAL A 68 -3.50 -7.57 -1.27
C VAL A 68 -4.59 -7.51 -2.33
N ILE A 69 -5.85 -7.67 -1.93
CA ILE A 69 -7.01 -7.58 -2.83
C ILE A 69 -7.53 -6.15 -2.81
N CYS A 70 -7.87 -5.60 -3.97
CA CYS A 70 -8.55 -4.31 -4.06
C CYS A 70 -10.03 -4.47 -3.69
N ASP A 71 -10.47 -3.81 -2.62
CA ASP A 71 -11.78 -4.03 -1.99
C ASP A 71 -12.56 -2.76 -1.64
N ASP A 72 -12.11 -1.60 -2.12
CA ASP A 72 -12.67 -0.26 -1.85
C ASP A 72 -12.77 0.09 -0.35
N LYS A 73 -12.04 -0.64 0.52
CA LYS A 73 -11.94 -0.31 1.94
C LYS A 73 -10.71 0.54 2.22
N ILE A 74 -10.86 1.38 3.25
CA ILE A 74 -9.76 2.14 3.85
C ILE A 74 -8.97 1.23 4.76
N HIS A 75 -7.67 1.10 4.49
CA HIS A 75 -6.73 0.31 5.28
C HIS A 75 -5.87 1.26 6.13
N ASP A 76 -6.25 1.41 7.40
CA ASP A 76 -5.67 2.42 8.31
C ASP A 76 -4.17 2.22 8.60
N ASP A 77 -3.64 1.01 8.33
CA ASP A 77 -2.22 0.68 8.50
C ASP A 77 -1.33 1.12 7.34
N PHE A 78 -1.91 1.55 6.22
CA PHE A 78 -1.18 1.92 5.00
C PHE A 78 -1.18 3.44 4.81
N GLU A 79 0.01 4.02 4.63
CA GLU A 79 0.20 5.43 4.34
C GLU A 79 1.06 5.57 3.08
N ILE A 80 0.54 6.26 2.06
CA ILE A 80 1.36 6.64 0.91
C ILE A 80 2.30 7.76 1.37
N VAL A 81 3.62 7.54 1.26
CA VAL A 81 4.64 8.55 1.62
C VAL A 81 5.33 9.14 0.40
N GLN A 82 5.26 8.45 -0.74
CA GLN A 82 5.68 8.96 -2.03
C GLN A 82 4.77 8.32 -3.09
N GLY A 83 4.21 9.16 -3.96
CA GLY A 83 3.33 8.71 -5.04
C GLY A 83 4.12 8.06 -6.17
N ASN A 84 3.38 7.44 -7.08
CA ASN A 84 3.91 6.94 -8.34
C ASN A 84 4.55 8.09 -9.14
N SER A 85 5.63 7.79 -9.85
CA SER A 85 6.46 8.77 -10.54
C SER A 85 5.83 9.32 -11.83
N ASP A 86 4.51 9.19 -12.00
CA ASP A 86 3.79 9.60 -13.21
C ASP A 86 3.54 11.13 -13.28
N GLY A 87 3.96 11.86 -12.25
CA GLY A 87 3.88 13.32 -12.18
C GLY A 87 2.59 13.85 -11.58
N TYR A 88 1.65 12.98 -11.16
CA TYR A 88 0.47 13.42 -10.43
C TYR A 88 0.77 13.59 -8.93
N PRO A 89 0.57 14.78 -8.36
CA PRO A 89 0.64 14.97 -6.91
C PRO A 89 -0.32 14.03 -6.19
N ILE A 90 0.11 13.43 -5.08
CA ILE A 90 -0.72 12.53 -4.24
C ILE A 90 -2.01 13.25 -3.82
N GLU A 91 -1.93 14.56 -3.67
CA GLU A 91 -3.01 15.48 -3.30
C GLU A 91 -4.14 15.52 -4.33
N GLU A 92 -3.85 15.27 -5.61
CA GLU A 92 -4.82 15.30 -6.70
C GLU A 92 -5.59 13.97 -6.85
N ARG A 93 -5.16 12.91 -6.16
CA ARG A 93 -5.86 11.63 -6.19
C ARG A 93 -7.22 11.73 -5.49
N LYS A 94 -8.25 11.16 -6.13
CA LYS A 94 -9.61 11.12 -5.60
C LYS A 94 -9.64 10.44 -4.23
N LEU A 95 -10.23 11.14 -3.26
CA LEU A 95 -10.48 10.63 -1.92
C LEU A 95 -11.82 9.90 -1.90
N ILE A 96 -11.79 8.60 -1.61
CA ILE A 96 -13.00 7.86 -1.28
C ILE A 96 -13.23 8.04 0.21
N LYS A 97 -14.33 8.71 0.56
CA LYS A 97 -14.70 8.92 1.96
C LYS A 97 -15.30 7.63 2.52
N LYS A 98 -14.90 7.26 3.75
CA LYS A 98 -15.55 6.21 4.54
C LYS A 98 -17.06 6.54 4.57
N ASN A 99 -17.90 5.71 3.95
CA ASN A 99 -19.34 5.79 4.15
C ASN A 99 -19.57 5.51 5.64
N LYS A 100 -19.93 6.54 6.42
CA LYS A 100 -20.39 6.36 7.79
C LYS A 100 -21.67 5.53 7.71
N LYS A 101 -21.58 4.25 8.07
CA LYS A 101 -22.75 3.47 8.48
C LYS A 101 -23.20 3.94 9.84
#